data_AF-A0AAN9BB63-F1
#
_entry.id   AF-A0AAN9BB63-F1
#
_cell.length_a   1.000
_cell.length_b   1.000
_cell.length_c   1.000
_cell.angle_alpha   90.00
_cell.angle_beta   90.00
_cell.angle_gamma   90.00
#
_symmetry.space_group_name_H-M   'P 1'
#
loop_
_entity.id
_entity.type
_entity.pdbx_description
1 polymer ?
#
loop_
_entity_poly.entity_id
_entity_poly.type
_entity_poly.pdbx_seq_one_letter_code
_entity_poly.pdbx_strand_id
1 'polypeptide(L)'
;MDELLKNKEFKARMSSLSPGVKQWFINALVDLFEQESEYVIDVLEDCRYELGMTANSFKGESEQLRAASRMLEEKRDENGRSVSRASRDSPSRLSLVNEGTGRRDRSRRRMCISDDDGRSPSSLSVPSYPVGRSPSPSARGARSLPVSPQPPIKSIEEETKAILQTMSDADAHAQRERERQQDRLERIRRQKKFLAEDRTAQAMKLLEKALEMDRVLAKDKERQGKMLQDKLQDLKKRRNNRSSPSPAPTPPLNNAQDIEVIEDLETY
;
A
#
# COMPACT_ATOMS: atom_id res chain seq x y z
N MET A 1 20.79 -2.58 -1.83
CA MET A 1 21.93 -2.57 -2.79
C MET A 1 23.08 -1.67 -2.34
N ASP A 2 22.81 -0.45 -1.88
CA ASP A 2 23.87 0.47 -1.47
C ASP A 2 24.79 -0.06 -0.37
N GLU A 3 24.28 -0.89 0.55
CA GLU A 3 25.09 -1.53 1.58
C GLU A 3 26.03 -2.60 1.03
N LEU A 4 25.57 -3.43 0.08
CA LEU A 4 26.42 -4.40 -0.62
C LEU A 4 27.53 -3.70 -1.42
N LEU A 5 27.20 -2.57 -2.05
CA LEU A 5 28.18 -1.75 -2.77
C LEU A 5 29.18 -1.06 -1.84
N LYS A 6 28.87 -0.86 -0.56
CA LYS A 6 29.81 -0.32 0.44
C LYS A 6 30.69 -1.41 1.05
N ASN A 7 30.29 -2.67 0.97
CA ASN A 7 31.07 -3.79 1.46
C ASN A 7 32.29 -4.07 0.55
N LYS A 8 33.50 -3.84 1.09
CA LYS A 8 34.76 -4.04 0.37
C LYS A 8 34.98 -5.51 -0.02
N GLU A 9 34.58 -6.43 0.84
CA GLU A 9 34.72 -7.87 0.60
C GLU A 9 33.81 -8.33 -0.55
N PHE A 10 32.56 -7.85 -0.57
CA PHE A 10 31.65 -8.10 -1.66
C PHE A 10 32.21 -7.61 -3.00
N LYS A 11 32.72 -6.39 -3.05
CA LYS A 11 33.36 -5.82 -4.25
C LYS A 11 34.55 -6.64 -4.73
N ALA A 12 35.43 -7.05 -3.81
CA ALA A 12 36.59 -7.85 -4.13
C ALA A 12 36.19 -9.21 -4.73
N ARG A 13 35.26 -9.92 -4.07
CA ARG A 13 34.72 -11.20 -4.53
C ARG A 13 34.00 -11.08 -5.88
N MET A 14 33.26 -9.99 -6.12
CA MET A 14 32.64 -9.74 -7.42
C MET A 14 33.65 -9.47 -8.53
N SER A 15 34.73 -8.75 -8.22
CA SER A 15 35.77 -8.43 -9.20
C SER A 15 36.61 -9.63 -9.63
N SER A 16 36.68 -10.68 -8.79
CA SER A 16 37.42 -11.90 -9.10
C SER A 16 36.67 -12.90 -9.99
N LEU A 17 35.36 -12.71 -10.21
CA LEU A 17 34.57 -13.61 -11.05
C LEU A 17 34.88 -13.42 -12.53
N SER A 18 34.89 -14.53 -13.28
CA SER A 18 34.91 -14.47 -14.74
C SER A 18 33.66 -13.76 -15.30
N PRO A 19 33.75 -13.15 -16.50
CA PRO A 19 32.64 -12.38 -17.07
C PRO A 19 31.32 -13.16 -17.20
N GLY A 20 31.38 -14.43 -17.60
CA GLY A 20 30.19 -15.27 -17.75
C GLY A 20 29.50 -15.58 -16.42
N VAL A 21 30.28 -15.93 -15.39
CA VAL A 21 29.76 -16.21 -14.05
C VAL A 21 29.25 -14.94 -13.37
N LYS A 22 29.91 -13.81 -13.63
CA LYS A 22 29.46 -12.48 -13.21
C LYS A 22 28.10 -12.14 -13.80
N GLN A 23 27.87 -12.42 -15.09
CA GLN A 23 26.56 -12.19 -15.72
C GLN A 23 25.49 -13.09 -15.11
N TRP A 24 25.78 -14.37 -14.90
CA TRP A 24 24.87 -15.30 -14.22
C TRP A 24 24.48 -14.81 -12.82
N PHE A 25 25.45 -14.34 -12.04
CA PHE A 25 25.21 -13.78 -10.71
C PHE A 25 24.32 -12.52 -10.77
N ILE A 26 24.56 -11.62 -11.72
CA ILE A 26 23.74 -10.41 -11.91
C ILE A 26 22.30 -10.79 -12.24
N ASN A 27 22.08 -11.73 -13.16
CA ASN A 27 20.73 -12.19 -13.51
C ASN A 27 20.03 -12.80 -12.29
N ALA A 28 20.70 -13.66 -11.53
CA ALA A 28 20.12 -14.23 -10.31
C ALA A 28 19.78 -13.18 -9.25
N LEU A 29 20.52 -12.06 -9.18
CA LEU A 29 20.17 -10.93 -8.32
C LEU A 29 18.96 -10.14 -8.82
N VAL A 30 18.76 -10.06 -10.14
CA VAL A 30 17.57 -9.43 -10.74
C VAL A 30 16.34 -10.26 -10.40
N ASP A 31 16.39 -11.57 -10.60
CA ASP A 31 15.30 -12.49 -10.25
C ASP A 31 14.90 -12.36 -8.78
N LEU A 32 15.90 -12.27 -7.89
CA LEU A 32 15.68 -12.07 -6.46
C LEU A 32 14.96 -10.74 -6.17
N PHE A 33 15.31 -9.69 -6.90
CA PHE A 33 14.70 -8.36 -6.78
C PHE A 33 13.26 -8.35 -7.28
N GLU A 34 12.99 -9.04 -8.39
CA GLU A 34 11.64 -9.17 -8.93
C GLU A 34 10.73 -9.88 -7.93
N GLN A 35 11.20 -10.99 -7.35
CA GLN A 35 10.46 -11.72 -6.32
C GLN A 35 10.19 -10.84 -5.07
N GLU A 36 11.19 -10.08 -4.62
CA GLU A 36 11.00 -9.15 -3.49
C GLU A 36 10.01 -8.02 -3.85
N SER A 37 10.04 -7.53 -5.09
CA SER A 37 9.13 -6.47 -5.53
C SER A 37 7.67 -6.95 -5.56
N GLU A 38 7.42 -8.18 -5.99
CA GLU A 38 6.11 -8.82 -5.98
C GLU A 38 5.58 -8.93 -4.54
N TYR A 39 6.39 -9.44 -3.61
CA TYR A 39 6.03 -9.49 -2.20
C TYR A 39 5.70 -8.10 -1.60
N VAL A 40 6.47 -7.06 -1.96
CA VAL A 40 6.19 -5.70 -1.49
C VAL A 40 4.87 -5.17 -2.05
N ILE A 41 4.56 -5.50 -3.31
CA ILE A 41 3.28 -5.15 -3.93
C ILE A 41 2.12 -5.78 -3.13
N ASP A 42 2.19 -7.07 -2.84
CA ASP A 42 1.15 -7.77 -2.06
C ASP A 42 0.90 -7.10 -0.69
N VAL A 43 1.98 -6.76 0.03
CA VAL A 43 1.87 -6.07 1.32
C VAL A 43 1.22 -4.69 1.18
N LEU A 44 1.52 -3.96 0.10
CA LEU A 44 0.89 -2.66 -0.16
C LEU A 44 -0.59 -2.81 -0.51
N GLU A 45 -0.95 -3.86 -1.25
CA GLU A 45 -2.35 -4.16 -1.57
C GLU A 45 -3.16 -4.51 -0.33
N ASP A 46 -2.61 -5.35 0.56
CA ASP A 46 -3.21 -5.65 1.87
C ASP A 46 -3.40 -4.39 2.71
N CYS A 47 -2.38 -3.53 2.77
CA CYS A 47 -2.47 -2.25 3.47
C CYS A 47 -3.55 -1.35 2.89
N ARG A 48 -3.67 -1.29 1.55
CA ARG A 48 -4.69 -0.51 0.85
C ARG A 48 -6.09 -1.05 1.14
N TYR A 49 -6.26 -2.37 1.13
CA TYR A 49 -7.52 -3.04 1.45
C TYR A 49 -7.97 -2.72 2.88
N GLU A 50 -7.08 -2.86 3.87
CA GLU A 50 -7.37 -2.53 5.27
C GLU A 50 -7.73 -1.05 5.45
N LEU A 51 -7.01 -0.14 4.77
CA LEU A 51 -7.32 1.29 4.81
C LEU A 51 -8.70 1.58 4.19
N GLY A 52 -9.04 0.91 3.10
CA GLY A 52 -10.37 0.98 2.50
C GLY A 52 -11.46 0.49 3.45
N MET A 53 -11.22 -0.59 4.18
CA MET A 53 -12.16 -1.12 5.17
C MET A 53 -12.40 -0.16 6.33
N THR A 54 -11.34 0.42 6.89
CA THR A 54 -11.46 1.41 7.97
C THR A 54 -12.17 2.69 7.48
N ALA A 55 -11.84 3.21 6.29
CA ALA A 55 -12.52 4.36 5.70
C ALA A 55 -14.02 4.09 5.47
N ASN A 56 -14.38 2.89 5.01
CA ASN A 56 -15.77 2.50 4.83
C ASN A 56 -16.52 2.38 6.18
N SER A 57 -15.86 1.91 7.23
CA SER A 57 -16.41 1.90 8.60
C SER A 57 -16.75 3.31 9.08
N PHE A 58 -15.80 4.25 8.97
CA PHE A 58 -16.03 5.66 9.32
C PHE A 58 -17.15 6.30 8.50
N LYS A 59 -17.25 5.95 7.22
CA LYS A 59 -18.35 6.44 6.38
C LYS A 59 -19.70 5.97 6.91
N GLY A 60 -19.84 4.69 7.26
CA GLY A 60 -21.05 4.13 7.86
C GLY A 60 -21.43 4.81 9.18
N GLU A 61 -20.47 4.98 10.08
CA GLU A 61 -20.69 5.70 11.35
C GLU A 61 -21.10 7.17 11.12
N SER A 62 -20.45 7.85 10.17
CA SER A 62 -20.78 9.24 9.84
C SER A 62 -22.19 9.40 9.25
N GLU A 63 -22.63 8.43 8.44
CA GLU A 63 -23.99 8.39 7.88
C GLU A 63 -25.02 8.10 8.98
N GLN A 64 -24.69 7.20 9.91
CA GLN A 64 -25.53 6.92 11.07
C GLN A 64 -25.69 8.15 11.97
N LEU A 65 -24.61 8.87 12.27
CA LEU A 65 -24.65 10.13 13.03
C LEU A 65 -25.46 11.20 12.31
N ARG A 66 -25.32 11.31 10.98
CA ARG A 66 -26.11 12.25 10.17
C ARG A 66 -27.60 11.89 10.18
N ALA A 67 -27.95 10.61 10.09
CA ALA A 67 -29.31 10.13 10.20
C ALA A 67 -29.91 10.42 11.59
N ALA A 68 -29.17 10.11 12.65
CA ALA A 68 -29.57 10.43 14.03
C ALA A 68 -29.78 11.94 14.22
N SER A 69 -28.91 12.77 13.65
CA SER A 69 -29.03 14.23 13.71
C SER A 69 -30.30 14.74 13.02
N ARG A 70 -30.69 14.15 11.88
CA ARG A 70 -31.96 14.47 11.19
C ARG A 70 -33.17 14.10 12.03
N MET A 71 -33.20 12.92 12.63
CA MET A 71 -34.32 12.52 13.49
C MET A 71 -34.45 13.41 14.74
N LEU A 72 -33.31 13.86 15.30
CA LEU A 72 -33.30 14.80 16.43
C LEU A 72 -33.85 16.17 16.03
N GLU A 73 -33.55 16.65 14.82
CA GLU A 73 -34.09 17.88 14.26
C GLU A 73 -35.60 17.76 14.01
N GLU A 74 -36.06 16.65 13.41
CA GLU A 74 -37.48 16.36 13.21
C GLU A 74 -38.27 16.33 14.54
N LYS A 75 -37.72 15.68 15.57
CA LYS A 75 -38.31 15.70 16.92
C LYS A 75 -38.42 17.10 17.52
N ARG A 76 -37.46 17.99 17.26
CA ARG A 76 -37.53 19.39 17.73
C ARG A 76 -38.64 20.15 17.02
N ASP A 77 -38.79 19.95 15.71
CA ASP A 77 -39.85 20.59 14.92
C ASP A 77 -41.25 20.09 15.33
N GLU A 78 -41.40 18.79 15.59
CA GLU A 78 -42.64 18.22 16.12
C GLU A 78 -43.00 18.79 17.50
N ASN A 79 -42.03 18.88 18.42
CA ASN A 79 -42.26 19.50 19.73
C ASN A 79 -42.60 20.98 19.60
N GLY A 80 -41.93 21.74 18.71
CA GLY A 80 -42.25 23.15 18.46
C GLY A 80 -43.65 23.37 17.89
N ARG A 81 -44.11 22.49 17.00
CA ARG A 81 -45.48 22.51 16.44
C ARG A 81 -46.52 22.12 17.50
N SER A 82 -46.19 21.22 18.41
CA SER A 82 -47.06 20.79 19.51
C SER A 82 -47.26 21.91 20.55
N VAL A 83 -46.18 22.63 20.90
CA VAL A 83 -46.24 23.78 21.81
C VAL A 83 -47.02 24.96 21.19
N SER A 84 -46.85 25.19 19.89
CA SER A 84 -47.55 26.28 19.18
C SER A 84 -49.06 26.03 19.02
N ARG A 85 -49.51 24.77 19.06
CA ARG A 85 -50.95 24.42 19.05
C ARG A 85 -51.60 24.51 20.42
N ALA A 86 -50.87 24.25 21.50
CA ALA A 86 -51.39 24.36 22.86
C ALA A 86 -51.66 25.82 23.30
N SER A 87 -51.01 26.82 22.69
CA SER A 87 -51.20 28.24 23.03
C SER A 87 -52.35 28.94 22.29
N ARG A 88 -53.14 28.24 21.47
CA ARG A 88 -54.23 28.87 20.67
C ARG A 88 -55.64 28.79 21.27
N ASP A 89 -55.81 28.14 22.42
CA ASP A 89 -57.12 28.02 23.10
C ASP A 89 -57.26 28.83 24.39
N SER A 90 -56.45 29.89 24.58
CA SER A 90 -56.70 30.90 25.63
C SER A 90 -57.40 32.12 25.02
N PRO A 91 -58.71 32.33 25.28
CA PRO A 91 -59.38 33.58 24.93
C PRO A 91 -59.07 34.60 26.02
N SER A 92 -58.02 35.39 25.85
CA SER A 92 -57.85 36.59 26.67
C SER A 92 -57.75 37.82 25.79
N ARG A 93 -58.85 38.56 25.76
CA ARG A 93 -58.95 39.97 25.41
C ARG A 93 -57.74 40.71 26.01
N LEU A 94 -57.00 41.41 25.17
CA LEU A 94 -56.64 42.83 25.35
C LEU A 94 -55.91 43.30 24.08
N SER A 95 -56.53 44.25 23.40
CA SER A 95 -55.91 45.11 22.39
C SER A 95 -54.89 46.03 23.06
N LEU A 96 -53.70 46.22 22.48
CA LEU A 96 -53.14 47.55 22.21
C LEU A 96 -51.79 47.50 21.47
N VAL A 97 -51.67 48.39 20.49
CA VAL A 97 -50.47 48.95 19.84
C VAL A 97 -49.71 48.06 18.84
N ASN A 98 -49.99 48.40 17.58
CA ASN A 98 -49.16 48.24 16.40
C ASN A 98 -48.06 49.33 16.40
N GLU A 99 -46.80 48.99 16.09
CA GLU A 99 -46.04 49.57 14.96
C GLU A 99 -44.54 49.24 14.99
N GLY A 100 -44.05 48.83 13.81
CA GLY A 100 -42.67 49.02 13.34
C GLY A 100 -41.61 48.11 13.96
N THR A 101 -40.65 47.52 13.25
CA THR A 101 -40.15 47.65 11.89
C THR A 101 -39.16 46.51 11.67
N GLY A 102 -38.96 46.10 10.42
CA GLY A 102 -37.61 45.83 9.93
C GLY A 102 -36.99 44.47 10.28
N ARG A 103 -37.18 43.53 9.35
CA ARG A 103 -36.18 42.56 8.88
C ARG A 103 -34.74 42.92 9.29
N ARG A 104 -34.13 42.11 10.16
CA ARG A 104 -32.69 41.82 10.08
C ARG A 104 -32.46 40.34 10.27
N ASP A 105 -32.53 39.68 9.13
CA ASP A 105 -31.73 38.54 8.75
C ASP A 105 -30.28 38.72 9.27
N ARG A 106 -29.96 38.08 10.40
CA ARG A 106 -28.57 37.90 10.86
C ARG A 106 -28.20 36.46 10.62
N SER A 107 -28.00 36.20 9.34
CA SER A 107 -27.04 35.24 8.81
C SER A 107 -25.87 35.04 9.78
N ARG A 108 -25.75 33.79 10.25
CA ARG A 108 -24.54 33.19 10.78
C ARG A 108 -23.32 33.70 10.00
N ARG A 109 -22.45 34.47 10.65
CA ARG A 109 -21.04 34.55 10.25
C ARG A 109 -20.27 33.60 11.15
N ARG A 110 -19.97 32.41 10.61
CA ARG A 110 -18.81 31.63 11.06
C ARG A 110 -17.59 32.49 10.74
N MET A 111 -16.89 32.95 11.76
CA MET A 111 -15.49 33.37 11.60
C MET A 111 -14.66 32.10 11.63
N CYS A 112 -14.46 31.51 10.45
CA CYS A 112 -13.34 30.63 10.20
C CYS A 112 -12.20 31.57 9.79
N ILE A 113 -11.32 31.90 10.72
CA ILE A 113 -10.00 32.44 10.39
C ILE A 113 -9.12 31.20 10.29
N SER A 114 -8.93 30.75 9.05
CA SER A 114 -7.89 29.79 8.68
C SER A 114 -7.00 30.54 7.71
N ASP A 115 -5.96 31.16 8.24
CA ASP A 115 -4.75 31.46 7.49
C ASP A 115 -3.87 30.21 7.61
N ASP A 116 -3.81 29.40 6.54
CA ASP A 116 -2.57 28.75 6.09
C ASP A 116 -2.81 27.93 4.81
N ASP A 117 -2.15 28.37 3.75
CA ASP A 117 -1.43 27.58 2.74
C ASP A 117 -2.11 26.39 2.03
N GLY A 118 -2.65 26.71 0.84
CA GLY A 118 -2.13 26.18 -0.42
C GLY A 118 -2.25 24.67 -0.65
N ARG A 119 -3.33 24.22 -1.31
CA ARG A 119 -3.33 23.14 -2.31
C ARG A 119 -4.66 23.04 -3.07
N SER A 120 -4.57 23.37 -4.37
CA SER A 120 -5.26 22.89 -5.58
C SER A 120 -6.78 22.60 -5.60
N PRO A 121 -7.51 23.08 -6.64
CA PRO A 121 -8.92 22.81 -6.84
C PRO A 121 -9.14 21.47 -7.56
N SER A 122 -10.23 20.76 -7.22
CA SER A 122 -10.76 19.69 -8.06
C SER A 122 -12.27 19.81 -8.11
N SER A 123 -12.74 20.27 -9.26
CA SER A 123 -14.13 20.52 -9.61
C SER A 123 -14.83 19.20 -9.89
N LEU A 124 -15.82 18.83 -9.06
CA LEU A 124 -16.84 17.85 -9.43
C LEU A 124 -18.17 18.57 -9.57
N SER A 125 -18.52 18.83 -10.83
CA SER A 125 -19.80 19.36 -11.28
C SER A 125 -20.88 18.30 -11.07
N VAL A 126 -21.89 18.59 -10.25
CA VAL A 126 -23.10 17.76 -10.14
C VAL A 126 -24.27 18.50 -10.80
N PRO A 127 -25.07 17.87 -11.68
CA PRO A 127 -26.24 18.52 -12.28
C PRO A 127 -27.37 18.67 -11.25
N SER A 128 -27.92 19.88 -11.18
CA SER A 128 -29.14 20.21 -10.44
C SER A 128 -30.38 19.79 -11.24
N TYR A 129 -31.12 18.80 -10.75
CA TYR A 129 -32.49 18.53 -11.21
C TYR A 129 -33.50 19.39 -10.43
N PRO A 130 -34.56 19.92 -11.07
CA PRO A 130 -35.62 20.63 -10.38
C PRO A 130 -36.61 19.62 -9.79
N VAL A 131 -36.72 19.54 -8.47
CA VAL A 131 -37.79 18.77 -7.82
C VAL A 131 -39.07 19.58 -7.86
N GLY A 132 -40.03 19.05 -8.60
CA GLY A 132 -41.36 19.59 -8.83
C GLY A 132 -42.21 19.65 -7.56
N ARG A 133 -43.09 20.65 -7.60
CA ARG A 133 -44.22 20.87 -6.69
C ARG A 133 -45.25 19.75 -6.78
N SER A 134 -45.87 19.42 -5.63
CA SER A 134 -47.30 19.12 -5.40
C SER A 134 -47.50 17.97 -4.39
N PRO A 135 -48.72 17.70 -3.89
CA PRO A 135 -49.61 18.62 -3.17
C PRO A 135 -49.93 18.09 -1.76
N SER A 136 -50.49 18.98 -0.95
CA SER A 136 -51.07 18.70 0.36
C SER A 136 -52.34 17.85 0.27
N PRO A 137 -52.55 16.86 1.15
CA PRO A 137 -53.88 16.46 1.55
C PRO A 137 -54.11 16.72 3.04
N SER A 138 -55.04 17.64 3.28
CA SER A 138 -55.77 17.78 4.52
C SER A 138 -56.75 16.60 4.65
N ALA A 139 -56.65 15.83 5.74
CA ALA A 139 -57.76 15.00 6.22
C ALA A 139 -57.64 14.80 7.73
N ARG A 140 -58.73 15.19 8.40
CA ARG A 140 -58.99 15.08 9.83
C ARG A 140 -58.97 13.62 10.28
N GLY A 141 -58.30 13.36 11.40
CA GLY A 141 -58.42 12.12 12.16
C GLY A 141 -58.08 12.39 13.62
N ALA A 142 -59.09 12.77 14.40
CA ALA A 142 -58.97 12.85 15.85
C ALA A 142 -58.95 11.42 16.41
N ARG A 143 -57.77 10.93 16.78
CA ARG A 143 -57.62 9.76 17.65
C ARG A 143 -56.57 10.12 18.71
N SER A 144 -57.04 10.12 19.95
CA SER A 144 -56.28 10.34 21.18
C SER A 144 -55.04 9.44 21.24
N LEU A 145 -53.86 10.06 21.27
CA LEU A 145 -52.60 9.38 21.54
C LEU A 145 -52.42 9.21 23.06
N PRO A 146 -51.85 8.09 23.53
CA PRO A 146 -51.53 7.87 24.93
C PRO A 146 -50.48 8.88 25.42
N VAL A 147 -50.65 9.31 26.67
CA VAL A 147 -49.69 10.16 27.40
C VAL A 147 -48.32 9.50 27.35
N SER A 148 -47.38 10.12 26.64
CA SER A 148 -45.97 9.74 26.66
C SER A 148 -45.45 9.94 28.09
N PRO A 149 -44.81 8.94 28.72
CA PRO A 149 -44.13 9.15 29.98
C PRO A 149 -43.05 10.22 29.80
N GLN A 150 -43.01 11.22 30.68
CA GLN A 150 -41.90 12.15 30.74
C GLN A 150 -40.60 11.37 31.00
N PRO A 151 -39.50 11.66 30.29
CA PRO A 151 -38.21 11.10 30.67
C PRO A 151 -37.87 11.56 32.10
N PRO A 152 -37.32 10.69 32.95
CA PRO A 152 -36.92 11.07 34.30
C PRO A 152 -35.92 12.21 34.22
N ILE A 153 -36.20 13.29 34.93
CA ILE A 153 -35.30 14.45 35.09
C ILE A 153 -34.09 13.92 35.87
N LYS A 154 -33.03 13.56 35.15
CA LYS A 154 -31.76 13.18 35.76
C LYS A 154 -31.19 14.39 36.47
N SER A 155 -30.60 14.18 37.64
CA SER A 155 -29.93 15.23 38.39
C SER A 155 -28.79 15.80 37.53
N ILE A 156 -28.58 17.12 37.57
CA ILE A 156 -27.48 17.81 36.85
C ILE A 156 -26.13 17.17 37.19
N GLU A 157 -25.96 16.65 38.41
CA GLU A 157 -24.74 15.94 38.81
C GLU A 157 -24.56 14.61 38.08
N GLU A 158 -25.63 13.87 37.81
CA GLU A 158 -25.59 12.62 37.05
C GLU A 158 -25.27 12.88 35.58
N GLU A 159 -25.83 13.93 34.99
CA GLU A 159 -25.49 14.34 33.62
C GLU A 159 -24.03 14.76 33.51
N THR A 160 -23.52 15.52 34.47
CA THR A 160 -22.12 15.97 34.49
C THR A 160 -21.16 14.78 34.63
N LYS A 161 -21.47 13.82 35.50
CA LYS A 161 -20.70 12.57 35.64
C LYS A 161 -20.72 11.73 34.36
N ALA A 162 -21.88 11.61 33.72
CA ALA A 162 -22.01 10.88 32.46
C ALA A 162 -21.19 11.52 31.33
N ILE A 163 -21.15 12.86 31.24
CA ILE A 163 -20.35 13.58 30.26
C ILE A 163 -18.85 13.33 30.48
N LEU A 164 -18.38 13.47 31.73
CA LEU A 164 -16.97 13.23 32.07
C LEU A 164 -16.55 11.79 31.79
N GLN A 165 -17.41 10.82 32.09
CA GLN A 165 -17.16 9.43 31.78
C GLN A 165 -17.06 9.19 30.26
N THR A 166 -17.97 9.77 29.49
CA THR A 166 -17.96 9.65 28.02
C THR A 166 -16.68 10.27 27.42
N MET A 167 -16.21 11.40 27.95
CA MET A 167 -14.95 12.02 27.53
C MET A 167 -13.74 11.14 27.87
N SER A 168 -13.67 10.59 29.09
CA SER A 168 -12.59 9.69 29.50
C SER A 168 -12.55 8.42 28.65
N ASP A 169 -13.71 7.88 28.29
CA ASP A 169 -13.81 6.69 27.43
C ASP A 169 -13.36 7.01 26.00
N ALA A 170 -13.71 8.20 25.49
CA ALA A 170 -13.25 8.68 24.18
C ALA A 170 -11.72 8.87 24.15
N ASP A 171 -11.13 9.45 25.20
CA ASP A 171 -9.68 9.62 25.32
C ASP A 171 -8.97 8.26 25.42
N ALA A 172 -9.49 7.32 26.21
CA ALA A 172 -8.96 5.96 26.31
C ALA A 172 -9.04 5.21 24.98
N HIS A 173 -10.10 5.43 24.20
CA HIS A 173 -10.23 4.88 22.85
C HIS A 173 -9.19 5.48 21.89
N ALA A 174 -9.02 6.80 21.91
CA ALA A 174 -8.03 7.49 21.08
C ALA A 174 -6.60 7.05 21.41
N GLN A 175 -6.28 6.85 22.69
CA GLN A 175 -4.98 6.33 23.13
C GLN A 175 -4.73 4.91 22.60
N ARG A 176 -5.72 4.02 22.71
CA ARG A 176 -5.64 2.64 22.18
C ARG A 176 -5.47 2.59 20.66
N GLU A 177 -6.06 3.52 19.93
CA GLU A 177 -5.84 3.63 18.48
C GLU A 177 -4.41 4.08 18.14
N ARG A 178 -3.86 5.05 18.88
CA ARG A 178 -2.46 5.47 18.69
C ARG A 178 -1.48 4.33 18.98
N GLU A 179 -1.70 3.58 20.06
CA GLU A 179 -0.87 2.42 20.41
C GLU A 179 -0.93 1.36 19.29
N ARG A 180 -2.13 1.04 18.77
CA ARG A 180 -2.29 0.13 17.64
C ARG A 180 -1.54 0.60 16.38
N GLN A 181 -1.56 1.91 16.09
CA GLN A 181 -0.80 2.48 14.98
C GLN A 181 0.71 2.38 15.20
N GLN A 182 1.18 2.64 16.44
CA GLN A 182 2.60 2.55 16.79
C GLN A 182 3.12 1.12 16.70
N ASP A 183 2.38 0.14 17.24
CA ASP A 183 2.72 -1.29 17.14
C ASP A 183 2.80 -1.75 15.70
N ARG A 184 1.90 -1.26 14.84
CA ARG A 184 1.92 -1.56 13.39
C ARG A 184 3.16 -0.97 12.72
N LEU A 185 3.51 0.27 13.01
CA LEU A 185 4.73 0.90 12.49
C LEU A 185 5.98 0.16 12.95
N GLU A 186 6.03 -0.28 14.20
CA GLU A 186 7.16 -1.03 14.71
C GLU A 186 7.27 -2.41 14.05
N ARG A 187 6.15 -3.11 13.85
CA ARG A 187 6.11 -4.37 13.10
C ARG A 187 6.65 -4.19 11.67
N ILE A 188 6.21 -3.15 10.97
CA ILE A 188 6.69 -2.82 9.61
C ILE A 188 8.20 -2.55 9.62
N ARG A 189 8.71 -1.79 10.60
CA ARG A 189 10.16 -1.51 10.73
C ARG A 189 10.95 -2.80 10.93
N ARG A 190 10.48 -3.70 11.80
CA ARG A 190 11.12 -5.00 12.05
C ARG A 190 11.10 -5.89 10.80
N GLN A 191 9.97 -5.96 10.11
CA GLN A 191 9.82 -6.72 8.87
C GLN A 191 10.73 -6.20 7.76
N LYS A 192 10.80 -4.87 7.57
CA LYS A 192 11.73 -4.26 6.61
C LYS A 192 13.19 -4.59 6.93
N LYS A 193 13.56 -4.54 8.21
CA LYS A 193 14.92 -4.89 8.65
C LYS A 193 15.22 -6.37 8.36
N PHE A 194 14.31 -7.27 8.70
CA PHE A 194 14.44 -8.69 8.45
C PHE A 194 14.57 -9.01 6.95
N LEU A 195 13.73 -8.41 6.10
CA LEU A 195 13.81 -8.59 4.64
C LEU A 195 15.12 -8.08 4.07
N ALA A 196 15.62 -6.94 4.54
CA ALA A 196 16.92 -6.42 4.11
C ALA A 196 18.08 -7.36 4.52
N GLU A 197 18.04 -7.89 5.74
CA GLU A 197 19.02 -8.86 6.23
C GLU A 197 18.96 -10.17 5.43
N ASP A 198 17.77 -10.73 5.21
CA ASP A 198 17.57 -11.96 4.41
C ASP A 198 18.06 -11.78 2.97
N ARG A 199 17.71 -10.66 2.33
CA ARG A 199 18.17 -10.34 0.98
C ARG A 199 19.69 -10.27 0.88
N THR A 200 20.35 -9.59 1.83
CA THR A 200 21.80 -9.49 1.83
C THR A 200 22.45 -10.87 2.05
N ALA A 201 21.87 -11.70 2.91
CA ALA A 201 22.32 -13.07 3.12
C ALA A 201 22.17 -13.93 1.85
N GLN A 202 21.04 -13.84 1.15
CA GLN A 202 20.79 -14.55 -0.10
C GLN A 202 21.74 -14.09 -1.22
N ALA A 203 21.98 -12.79 -1.35
CA ALA A 203 22.95 -12.24 -2.29
C ALA A 203 24.37 -12.76 -2.02
N MET A 204 24.78 -12.83 -0.75
CA MET A 204 26.08 -13.40 -0.37
C MET A 204 26.17 -14.90 -0.69
N LYS A 205 25.10 -15.66 -0.46
CA LYS A 205 25.03 -17.09 -0.80
C LYS A 205 25.12 -17.33 -2.31
N LEU A 206 24.45 -16.50 -3.12
CA LEU A 206 24.57 -16.55 -4.58
C LEU A 206 25.99 -16.23 -5.04
N LEU A 207 26.66 -15.28 -4.38
CA LEU A 207 28.05 -14.93 -4.69
C LEU A 207 29.01 -16.08 -4.36
N GLU A 208 28.79 -16.78 -3.24
CA GLU A 208 29.56 -17.97 -2.89
C GLU A 208 29.37 -19.10 -3.91
N LYS A 209 28.13 -19.34 -4.35
CA LYS A 209 27.84 -20.31 -5.41
C LYS A 209 28.50 -19.93 -6.74
N ALA A 210 28.47 -18.64 -7.10
CA ALA A 210 29.13 -18.13 -8.29
C ALA A 210 30.65 -18.36 -8.22
N LEU A 211 31.30 -18.05 -7.09
CA LEU A 211 32.72 -18.30 -6.89
C LEU A 211 33.07 -19.79 -7.00
N GLU A 212 32.21 -20.67 -6.51
CA GLU A 212 32.41 -22.11 -6.62
C GLU A 212 32.30 -22.59 -8.07
N MET A 213 31.30 -22.11 -8.82
CA MET A 213 31.19 -22.38 -10.26
C MET A 213 32.43 -21.92 -11.02
N ASP A 214 32.93 -20.72 -10.71
CA ASP A 214 34.11 -20.17 -11.39
C ASP A 214 35.38 -20.99 -11.11
N ARG A 215 35.54 -21.49 -9.88
CA ARG A 215 36.62 -22.42 -9.51
C ARG A 215 36.54 -23.74 -10.27
N VAL A 216 35.33 -24.29 -10.44
CA VAL A 216 35.13 -25.53 -11.21
C VAL A 216 35.50 -25.30 -12.67
N LEU A 217 35.02 -24.21 -13.28
CA LEU A 217 35.36 -23.86 -14.65
C LEU A 217 36.86 -23.62 -14.85
N ALA A 218 37.53 -22.99 -13.88
CA ALA A 218 38.98 -22.80 -13.92
C ALA A 218 39.73 -24.14 -13.89
N LYS A 219 39.34 -25.07 -13.01
CA LYS A 219 39.92 -26.42 -12.93
C LYS A 219 39.69 -27.23 -14.22
N ASP A 220 38.50 -27.12 -14.81
CA ASP A 220 38.20 -27.80 -16.07
C ASP A 220 39.03 -27.25 -17.23
N LYS A 221 39.22 -25.92 -17.30
CA LYS A 221 40.13 -25.30 -18.28
C LYS A 221 41.58 -25.73 -18.08
N GLU A 222 42.05 -25.81 -16.85
CA GLU A 222 43.40 -26.32 -16.55
C GLU A 222 43.56 -27.78 -17.00
N ARG A 223 42.57 -28.63 -16.71
CA ARG A 223 42.55 -30.03 -17.14
C ARG A 223 42.56 -30.15 -18.67
N GLN A 224 41.73 -29.38 -19.37
CA GLN A 224 41.71 -29.34 -20.83
C GLN A 224 43.04 -28.84 -21.40
N GLY A 225 43.61 -27.78 -20.82
CA GLY A 225 44.92 -27.24 -21.21
C GLY A 225 46.03 -28.28 -21.08
N LYS A 226 46.05 -29.04 -19.98
CA LYS A 226 47.00 -30.14 -19.78
C LYS A 226 46.84 -31.24 -20.82
N MET A 227 45.60 -31.68 -21.11
CA MET A 227 45.36 -32.68 -22.16
C MET A 227 45.84 -32.21 -23.54
N LEU A 228 45.63 -30.93 -23.87
CA LEU A 228 46.11 -30.36 -25.14
C LEU A 228 47.64 -30.30 -25.17
N GLN A 229 48.27 -29.94 -24.06
CA GLN A 229 49.73 -29.91 -23.94
C GLN A 229 50.33 -31.32 -24.08
N ASP A 230 49.74 -32.32 -23.43
CA ASP A 230 50.15 -33.73 -23.53
C ASP A 230 50.02 -34.22 -24.99
N LYS A 231 48.88 -33.93 -25.65
CA LYS A 231 48.68 -34.24 -27.08
C LYS A 231 49.74 -33.58 -27.98
N LEU A 232 50.09 -32.31 -27.72
CA LEU A 232 51.13 -31.60 -28.47
C LEU A 232 52.51 -32.22 -28.24
N GLN A 233 52.84 -32.64 -27.02
CA GLN A 233 54.09 -33.34 -26.73
C GLN A 233 54.15 -34.70 -27.42
N ASP A 234 53.05 -35.46 -27.43
CA ASP A 234 52.97 -36.75 -28.12
C ASP A 234 53.13 -36.60 -29.64
N LEU A 235 52.51 -35.58 -30.24
CA LEU A 235 52.71 -35.25 -31.65
C LEU A 235 54.18 -34.86 -31.95
N LYS A 236 54.83 -34.08 -31.08
CA LYS A 236 56.25 -33.75 -31.21
C LYS A 236 57.15 -34.98 -31.10
N LYS A 237 56.91 -35.87 -30.12
CA LYS A 237 57.64 -37.13 -29.96
C LYS A 237 57.46 -38.03 -31.18
N ARG A 238 56.23 -38.18 -31.68
CA ARG A 238 55.94 -38.93 -32.91
C ARG A 238 56.65 -38.36 -34.13
N ARG A 239 56.74 -37.03 -34.24
CA ARG A 239 57.49 -36.36 -35.31
C ARG A 239 58.99 -36.63 -35.22
N ASN A 240 59.59 -36.52 -34.03
CA ASN A 240 61.01 -36.82 -33.82
C ASN A 240 61.36 -38.30 -34.01
N ASN A 241 60.42 -39.21 -33.73
CA ASN A 241 60.62 -40.64 -34.01
C ASN A 241 60.40 -41.00 -35.49
N ARG A 242 59.73 -40.13 -36.27
CA ARG A 242 59.57 -40.27 -37.73
C ARG A 242 60.69 -39.63 -38.54
N SER A 243 61.64 -38.92 -37.91
CA SER A 243 62.81 -38.34 -38.59
C SER A 243 63.96 -39.31 -38.90
N SER A 244 63.72 -40.63 -38.86
CA SER A 244 64.52 -41.55 -39.67
C SER A 244 64.12 -41.36 -41.14
N PRO A 245 65.06 -41.17 -42.09
CA PRO A 245 64.74 -40.95 -43.49
C PRO A 245 64.20 -42.26 -44.07
N SER A 246 62.88 -42.41 -44.06
CA SER A 246 62.17 -43.45 -44.78
C SER A 246 61.46 -42.78 -45.96
N PRO A 247 61.59 -43.32 -47.19
CA PRO A 247 61.12 -42.67 -48.40
C PRO A 247 59.60 -42.55 -48.38
N ALA A 248 59.12 -41.42 -48.92
CA ALA A 248 57.74 -41.00 -48.91
C ALA A 248 56.74 -42.06 -49.37
N PRO A 249 55.61 -42.25 -48.67
CA PRO A 249 54.36 -42.64 -49.30
C PRO A 249 53.57 -41.36 -49.65
N THR A 250 53.21 -41.28 -50.92
CA THR A 250 52.30 -40.34 -51.56
C THR A 250 51.00 -40.10 -50.76
N PRO A 251 50.43 -38.88 -50.78
CA PRO A 251 49.13 -38.63 -50.17
C PRO A 251 48.00 -39.08 -51.11
N PRO A 252 46.95 -39.78 -50.64
CA PRO A 252 45.67 -39.74 -51.35
C PRO A 252 44.98 -38.43 -51.00
N LEU A 253 44.67 -37.66 -52.05
CA LEU A 253 43.59 -36.67 -52.03
C LEU A 253 42.33 -37.36 -51.53
N ASN A 254 41.78 -36.89 -50.41
CA ASN A 254 40.33 -36.89 -50.20
C ASN A 254 39.99 -35.70 -49.31
N ASN A 255 39.66 -34.60 -50.01
CA ASN A 255 38.90 -33.48 -49.50
C ASN A 255 37.44 -33.92 -49.31
N ALA A 256 36.79 -33.20 -48.39
CA ALA A 256 35.34 -33.11 -48.16
C ALA A 256 34.72 -34.22 -47.30
N GLN A 257 34.69 -33.97 -45.99
CA GLN A 257 33.46 -33.88 -45.19
C GLN A 257 33.89 -33.72 -43.72
N ASP A 258 33.95 -32.47 -43.25
CA ASP A 258 33.91 -32.12 -41.81
C ASP A 258 33.83 -30.59 -41.69
N ILE A 259 32.81 -29.99 -42.33
CA ILE A 259 32.36 -28.62 -42.03
C ILE A 259 30.84 -28.61 -42.19
N GLU A 260 30.12 -29.00 -41.14
CA GLU A 260 28.80 -28.44 -40.84
C GLU A 260 28.77 -28.05 -39.35
N VAL A 261 29.01 -26.76 -39.09
CA VAL A 261 28.05 -25.80 -38.51
C VAL A 261 27.86 -25.99 -37.00
N ILE A 262 28.70 -25.29 -36.24
CA ILE A 262 28.37 -24.81 -34.88
C ILE A 262 27.67 -23.47 -35.09
N GLU A 263 26.37 -23.50 -35.33
CA GLU A 263 25.47 -22.37 -35.15
C GLU A 263 24.33 -22.89 -34.28
N ASP A 264 24.40 -22.58 -32.99
CA ASP A 264 23.24 -22.33 -32.12
C ASP A 264 23.75 -22.11 -30.69
N LEU A 265 24.16 -20.86 -30.44
CA LEU A 265 24.46 -20.36 -29.10
C LEU A 265 24.17 -18.85 -29.05
N GLU A 266 22.97 -18.47 -29.49
CA GLU A 266 22.34 -17.18 -29.20
C GLU A 266 20.84 -17.35 -29.01
N THR A 267 20.42 -18.05 -27.95
CA THR A 267 19.19 -17.70 -27.20
C THR A 267 19.12 -18.53 -25.91
N TYR A 268 18.64 -17.88 -24.86
CA TYR A 268 18.49 -18.29 -23.45
C TYR A 268 19.67 -17.97 -22.52
#